data_AF-A0A1Y4VWS0-F1
#
_entry.id   AF-A0A1Y4VWS0-F1
#
_cell.length_a   1.000
_cell.length_b   1.000
_cell.length_c   1.000
_cell.angle_alpha   90.00
_cell.angle_beta   90.00
_cell.angle_gamma   90.00
#
_symmetry.space_group_name_H-M   'P 1'
#
loop_
_entity.id
_entity.type
_entity.pdbx_description
1 polymer ?
#
loop_
_entity_poly.entity_id
_entity_poly.type
_entity_poly.pdbx_seq_one_letter_code
_entity_poly.pdbx_strand_id
1 'polypeptide(L)'
;MNQEYLEFVKALRPIDDIFMKVIFNDQHCIELLFNIIFEEDISITEWHIQDEYRNLHGRTVIMDIVASTENGNIIDVEMERSLKNASPLRARFHASILDSSLSYVNEKWEKLPEIYVIFICEKDVLETNRLKNHIQRHGEDGEAFKDKVHIIYMNATKEDETPLGKLMHDLRCENHEDMYDEVLKERVRYFKQKEGGKKIMCDMMEK
;
A
#
# COMPACT_ATOMS: atom_id res chain seq x y z
N MET A 1 -19.83 -7.27 23.33
CA MET A 1 -19.33 -6.25 22.39
C MET A 1 -20.31 -5.09 22.36
N ASN A 2 -19.86 -3.86 22.54
CA ASN A 2 -20.71 -2.66 22.49
C ASN A 2 -21.38 -2.53 21.10
N GLN A 3 -22.64 -2.11 21.03
CA GLN A 3 -23.38 -1.92 19.77
C GLN A 3 -22.68 -0.88 18.88
N GLU A 4 -22.14 0.20 19.45
CA GLU A 4 -21.39 1.23 18.73
C GLU A 4 -20.12 0.68 18.09
N TYR A 5 -19.45 -0.25 18.76
CA TYR A 5 -18.25 -0.91 18.24
C TYR A 5 -18.57 -1.79 17.01
N LEU A 6 -19.68 -2.52 17.07
CA LEU A 6 -20.14 -3.33 15.95
C LEU A 6 -20.44 -2.48 14.71
N GLU A 7 -21.05 -1.31 14.90
CA GLU A 7 -21.30 -0.37 13.81
C GLU A 7 -20.01 0.26 13.28
N PHE A 8 -19.04 0.58 14.14
CA PHE A 8 -17.73 1.06 13.71
C PHE A 8 -17.01 0.03 12.82
N VAL A 9 -16.90 -1.23 13.24
CA VAL A 9 -16.25 -2.29 12.44
C VAL A 9 -16.95 -2.51 11.11
N LYS A 10 -18.28 -2.38 11.06
CA LYS A 10 -19.03 -2.48 9.80
C LYS A 10 -18.69 -1.35 8.82
N ALA A 11 -18.44 -0.14 9.32
CA ALA A 11 -18.12 1.02 8.48
C ALA A 11 -16.66 1.08 8.00
N LEU A 12 -15.76 0.24 8.54
CA LEU A 12 -14.35 0.23 8.13
C LEU A 12 -14.16 -0.30 6.70
N ARG A 13 -13.42 0.42 5.87
CA ARG A 13 -13.08 0.01 4.49
C ARG A 13 -11.61 -0.38 4.41
N PRO A 14 -11.18 -1.24 3.46
CA PRO A 14 -9.78 -1.68 3.42
C PRO A 14 -8.76 -0.55 3.34
N ILE A 15 -9.11 0.61 2.76
CA ILE A 15 -8.26 1.81 2.72
C ILE A 15 -8.14 2.55 4.06
N ASP A 16 -8.96 2.24 5.07
CA ASP A 16 -8.88 2.88 6.38
C ASP A 16 -7.74 2.27 7.21
N ASP A 17 -6.88 3.10 7.80
CA ASP A 17 -5.61 2.72 8.45
C ASP A 17 -5.73 1.51 9.40
N ILE A 18 -6.78 1.46 10.22
CA ILE A 18 -7.00 0.37 11.17
C ILE A 18 -7.27 -0.94 10.42
N PHE A 19 -8.06 -0.88 9.35
CA PHE A 19 -8.50 -2.08 8.65
C PHE A 19 -7.46 -2.58 7.65
N MET A 20 -6.76 -1.66 6.99
CA MET A 20 -5.57 -1.94 6.17
C MET A 20 -4.62 -2.88 6.91
N LYS A 21 -4.30 -2.57 8.18
CA LYS A 21 -3.35 -3.34 9.01
C LYS A 21 -3.71 -4.81 9.15
N VAL A 22 -4.99 -5.16 9.20
CA VAL A 22 -5.43 -6.56 9.36
C VAL A 22 -5.72 -7.25 8.05
N ILE A 23 -6.24 -6.51 7.07
CA ILE A 23 -6.53 -7.03 5.73
C ILE A 23 -5.21 -7.46 5.08
N PHE A 24 -4.24 -6.55 5.04
CA PHE A 24 -2.97 -6.74 4.33
C PHE A 24 -1.88 -7.43 5.15
N ASN A 25 -2.14 -7.75 6.43
CA ASN A 25 -1.29 -8.71 7.15
C ASN A 25 -1.59 -10.15 6.71
N ASP A 26 -1.47 -10.39 5.40
CA ASP A 26 -1.73 -11.64 4.70
C ASP A 26 -1.02 -11.61 3.35
N GLN A 27 -0.18 -12.61 3.09
CA GLN A 27 0.62 -12.70 1.87
C GLN A 27 -0.24 -12.64 0.61
N HIS A 28 -1.36 -13.37 0.55
CA HIS A 28 -2.17 -13.44 -0.66
C HIS A 28 -2.83 -12.09 -0.97
N CYS A 29 -3.18 -11.31 0.06
CA CYS A 29 -3.73 -9.97 -0.13
C CYS A 29 -2.67 -8.99 -0.69
N ILE A 30 -1.42 -9.12 -0.23
CA ILE A 30 -0.30 -8.31 -0.73
C ILE A 30 0.07 -8.70 -2.17
N GLU A 31 0.21 -9.98 -2.46
CA GLU A 31 0.53 -10.47 -3.80
C GLU A 31 -0.59 -10.12 -4.80
N LEU A 32 -1.87 -10.27 -4.41
CA LEU A 32 -2.99 -9.79 -5.21
C LEU A 32 -2.85 -8.30 -5.55
N LEU A 33 -2.57 -7.47 -4.53
CA LEU A 33 -2.41 -6.03 -4.68
C LEU A 33 -1.31 -5.73 -5.70
N PHE A 34 -0.15 -6.35 -5.57
CA PHE A 34 0.97 -6.15 -6.48
C PHE A 34 0.67 -6.66 -7.89
N ASN A 35 0.07 -7.84 -8.01
CA ASN A 35 -0.24 -8.43 -9.31
C ASN A 35 -1.18 -7.54 -10.12
N ILE A 36 -2.16 -6.91 -9.47
CA ILE A 36 -3.08 -5.97 -10.12
C ILE A 36 -2.37 -4.65 -10.48
N ILE A 37 -1.52 -4.14 -9.60
CA ILE A 37 -0.83 -2.85 -9.80
C ILE A 37 0.16 -2.90 -10.97
N PHE A 38 0.95 -3.97 -10.99
CA PHE A 38 2.06 -4.16 -11.91
C PHE A 38 1.66 -4.92 -13.17
N GLU A 39 0.50 -5.58 -13.16
CA GLU A 39 0.00 -6.42 -14.26
C GLU A 39 0.96 -7.61 -14.53
N GLU A 40 1.59 -8.12 -13.47
CA GLU A 40 2.60 -9.18 -13.45
C GLU A 40 2.32 -10.17 -12.32
N ASP A 41 2.96 -11.34 -12.34
CA ASP A 41 2.88 -12.30 -11.23
C ASP A 41 4.07 -12.06 -10.28
N ILE A 42 3.81 -11.34 -9.19
CA ILE A 42 4.78 -10.93 -8.19
C ILE A 42 4.62 -11.81 -6.95
N SER A 43 5.67 -12.56 -6.66
CA SER A 43 5.81 -13.28 -5.39
C SER A 43 6.65 -12.49 -4.40
N ILE A 44 6.21 -12.45 -3.14
CA ILE A 44 6.91 -11.77 -2.06
C ILE A 44 7.67 -12.77 -1.18
N THR A 45 8.84 -12.37 -0.69
CA THR A 45 9.63 -13.15 0.26
C THR A 45 9.43 -12.71 1.70
N GLU A 46 9.12 -11.42 1.90
CA GLU A 46 8.96 -10.80 3.22
C GLU A 46 8.05 -9.57 3.11
N TRP A 47 7.20 -9.34 4.11
CA TRP A 47 6.42 -8.11 4.23
C TRP A 47 6.24 -7.70 5.69
N HIS A 48 6.15 -6.39 5.91
CA HIS A 48 5.95 -5.76 7.21
C HIS A 48 4.79 -4.76 7.11
N ILE A 49 3.96 -4.74 8.15
CA ILE A 49 2.84 -3.80 8.28
C ILE A 49 3.20 -2.79 9.36
N GLN A 50 3.04 -1.50 9.07
CA GLN A 50 3.46 -0.39 9.95
C GLN A 50 4.96 -0.48 10.31
N ASP A 51 5.79 -0.58 9.28
CA ASP A 51 7.23 -0.77 9.42
C ASP A 51 7.93 0.54 9.82
N GLU A 52 8.57 0.53 10.99
CA GLU A 52 9.14 1.74 11.61
C GLU A 52 10.63 1.91 11.24
N TYR A 53 10.93 2.94 10.45
CA TYR A 53 12.28 3.32 10.09
C TYR A 53 12.77 4.48 10.94
N ARG A 54 13.57 4.18 11.96
CA ARG A 54 14.15 5.18 12.87
C ARG A 54 15.44 5.76 12.29
N ASN A 55 15.43 7.06 12.03
CA ASN A 55 16.63 7.79 11.65
C ASN A 55 17.19 8.56 12.86
N LEU A 56 18.38 8.17 13.34
CA LEU A 56 19.03 8.76 14.52
C LEU A 56 19.25 10.28 14.42
N HIS A 57 19.39 10.81 13.21
CA HIS A 57 19.68 12.21 12.95
C HIS A 57 18.55 12.92 12.19
N GLY A 58 17.43 12.24 11.98
CA GLY A 58 16.39 12.68 11.06
C GLY A 58 14.98 12.37 11.55
N ARG A 59 14.04 12.32 10.60
CA ARG A 59 12.65 11.96 10.87
C ARG A 59 12.52 10.44 10.90
N THR A 60 11.86 9.92 11.92
CA THR A 60 11.30 8.57 11.89
C THR A 60 10.10 8.54 10.95
N VAL A 61 9.99 7.47 10.17
CA VAL A 61 8.83 7.20 9.31
C VAL A 61 8.26 5.85 9.72
N ILE A 62 6.94 5.74 9.73
CA ILE A 62 6.23 4.46 9.80
C ILE A 62 5.60 4.28 8.43
N MET A 63 6.05 3.26 7.70
CA MET A 63 5.51 2.92 6.39
C MET A 63 4.38 1.91 6.54
N ASP A 64 3.31 2.11 5.79
CA ASP A 64 2.09 1.32 5.97
C ASP A 64 2.31 -0.16 5.66
N ILE A 65 2.93 -0.45 4.51
CA ILE A 65 3.27 -1.79 4.03
C ILE A 65 4.62 -1.70 3.34
N VAL A 66 5.60 -2.49 3.78
CA VAL A 66 6.88 -2.66 3.06
C VAL A 66 7.06 -4.13 2.73
N ALA A 67 7.31 -4.44 1.47
CA ALA A 67 7.49 -5.81 1.00
C ALA A 67 8.73 -5.98 0.11
N SER A 68 9.38 -7.13 0.25
CA SER A 68 10.46 -7.58 -0.63
C SER A 68 9.96 -8.66 -1.58
N THR A 69 10.27 -8.53 -2.86
CA THR A 69 9.91 -9.50 -3.90
C THR A 69 11.02 -10.52 -4.15
N GLU A 70 10.69 -11.66 -4.76
CA GLU A 70 11.70 -12.67 -5.15
C GLU A 70 12.80 -12.12 -6.08
N ASN A 71 12.47 -11.11 -6.90
CA ASN A 71 13.42 -10.47 -7.81
C ASN A 71 14.30 -9.41 -7.11
N GLY A 72 14.12 -9.19 -5.80
CA GLY A 72 14.89 -8.24 -5.00
C GLY A 72 14.37 -6.81 -5.04
N ASN A 73 13.18 -6.57 -5.61
CA ASN A 73 12.53 -5.25 -5.56
C ASN A 73 11.91 -5.01 -4.19
N ILE A 74 11.86 -3.75 -3.78
CA ILE A 74 11.27 -3.28 -2.53
C ILE A 74 10.08 -2.40 -2.85
N ILE A 75 8.94 -2.71 -2.26
CA ILE A 75 7.68 -2.02 -2.53
C ILE A 75 7.14 -1.48 -1.21
N ASP A 76 7.04 -0.15 -1.13
CA ASP A 76 6.34 0.59 -0.08
C ASP A 76 4.95 0.97 -0.60
N VAL A 77 3.90 0.63 0.15
CA VAL A 77 2.52 1.04 -0.14
C VAL A 77 1.94 1.82 1.02
N GLU A 78 1.49 3.04 0.72
CA GLU A 78 0.84 3.99 1.61
C GLU A 78 -0.64 4.13 1.25
N MET A 79 -1.54 3.84 2.20
CA MET A 79 -2.98 4.01 2.03
C MET A 79 -3.38 5.39 2.56
N GLU A 80 -3.68 6.33 1.67
CA GLU A 80 -3.81 7.73 2.05
C GLU A 80 -5.18 8.34 1.82
N ARG A 81 -5.81 8.75 2.91
CA ARG A 81 -7.10 9.44 2.89
C ARG A 81 -6.96 10.96 2.83
N SER A 82 -5.80 11.47 3.25
CA SER A 82 -5.51 12.89 3.35
C SER A 82 -4.69 13.36 2.14
N LEU A 83 -5.25 14.31 1.37
CA LEU A 83 -4.54 14.97 0.27
C LEU A 83 -3.19 15.58 0.71
N LYS A 84 -3.09 16.02 1.98
CA LYS A 84 -1.88 16.67 2.51
C LYS A 84 -0.75 15.69 2.79
N ASN A 85 -1.07 14.44 3.07
CA ASN A 85 -0.10 13.41 3.47
C ASN A 85 0.53 12.71 2.28
N ALA A 86 -0.12 12.75 1.12
CA ALA A 86 0.33 12.14 -0.14
C ALA A 86 1.25 13.07 -0.95
N SER A 87 2.10 13.87 -0.29
CA SER A 87 3.00 14.82 -0.97
C SER A 87 4.11 14.10 -1.77
N PRO A 88 4.48 14.58 -2.97
CA PRO A 88 5.64 14.06 -3.69
C PRO A 88 6.95 14.13 -2.89
N LEU A 89 7.07 15.08 -1.96
CA LEU A 89 8.23 15.19 -1.07
C LEU A 89 8.31 14.04 -0.09
N ARG A 90 7.16 13.53 0.39
CA ARG A 90 7.09 12.37 1.28
C ARG A 90 7.41 11.10 0.52
N ALA A 91 6.86 10.92 -0.68
CA ALA A 91 7.20 9.78 -1.53
C ALA A 91 8.71 9.69 -1.80
N ARG A 92 9.34 10.82 -2.17
CA ARG A 92 10.79 10.90 -2.33
C ARG A 92 11.54 10.58 -1.03
N PHE A 93 11.03 11.03 0.12
CA PHE A 93 11.66 10.78 1.41
C PHE A 93 11.59 9.30 1.79
N HIS A 94 10.46 8.62 1.56
CA HIS A 94 10.32 7.18 1.78
C HIS A 94 11.33 6.39 0.96
N ALA A 95 11.43 6.67 -0.35
CA ALA A 95 12.44 6.06 -1.21
C ALA A 95 13.87 6.24 -0.65
N SER A 96 14.20 7.44 -0.18
CA SER A 96 15.53 7.70 0.40
C SER A 96 15.79 6.95 1.71
N ILE A 97 14.75 6.72 2.52
CA ILE A 97 14.87 5.97 3.77
C ILE A 97 15.09 4.49 3.46
N LEU A 98 14.33 3.92 2.51
CA LEU A 98 14.50 2.54 2.06
C LEU A 98 15.91 2.32 1.49
N ASP A 99 16.37 3.18 0.59
CA ASP A 99 17.75 3.14 0.07
C ASP A 99 18.78 3.13 1.20
N SER A 100 18.63 4.05 2.17
CA SER A 100 19.59 4.17 3.26
C SER A 100 19.57 2.99 4.23
N SER A 101 18.40 2.36 4.41
CA SER A 101 18.21 1.26 5.36
C SER A 101 18.62 -0.08 4.77
N LEU A 102 18.62 -0.19 3.44
CA LEU A 102 18.96 -1.40 2.69
C LEU A 102 20.36 -1.34 2.06
N SER A 103 21.15 -0.30 2.36
CA SER A 103 22.52 -0.14 1.89
C SER A 103 23.53 -0.59 2.94
N TYR A 104 24.31 -1.62 2.63
CA TYR A 104 25.34 -2.15 3.52
C TYR A 104 26.74 -1.61 3.21
N VAL A 105 27.60 -1.56 4.23
CA VAL A 105 28.99 -1.08 4.08
C VAL A 105 29.74 -1.93 3.04
N ASN A 106 30.36 -1.27 2.06
CA ASN A 106 31.08 -1.87 0.93
C ASN A 106 30.23 -2.58 -0.13
N GLU A 107 28.90 -2.47 -0.06
CA GLU A 107 28.03 -2.92 -1.14
C GLU A 107 28.20 -2.05 -2.39
N LYS A 108 28.11 -2.67 -3.57
CA LYS A 108 28.25 -1.94 -4.83
C LYS A 108 26.91 -1.29 -5.21
N TRP A 109 26.97 -0.13 -5.85
CA TRP A 109 25.77 0.62 -6.28
C TRP A 109 24.82 -0.21 -7.15
N GLU A 110 25.32 -1.11 -7.98
CA GLU A 110 24.49 -1.94 -8.85
C GLU A 110 23.63 -2.96 -8.08
N LYS A 111 23.96 -3.21 -6.81
CA LYS A 111 23.24 -4.08 -5.89
C LYS A 111 22.09 -3.40 -5.17
N LEU A 112 21.98 -2.07 -5.24
CA LEU A 112 20.81 -1.38 -4.72
C LEU A 112 19.53 -1.92 -5.38
N PRO A 113 18.49 -2.19 -4.58
CA PRO A 113 17.24 -2.73 -5.07
C PRO A 113 16.51 -1.71 -5.95
N GLU A 114 15.57 -2.21 -6.75
CA GLU A 114 14.59 -1.35 -7.38
C GLU A 114 13.47 -1.05 -6.39
N ILE A 115 13.17 0.24 -6.20
CA ILE A 115 12.27 0.73 -5.16
C ILE A 115 11.02 1.31 -5.80
N TYR A 116 9.87 0.83 -5.33
CA TYR A 116 8.56 1.34 -5.67
C TYR A 116 7.93 1.97 -4.44
N VAL A 117 7.59 3.26 -4.49
CA VAL A 117 6.80 3.94 -3.47
C VAL A 117 5.42 4.24 -4.05
N ILE A 118 4.40 3.60 -3.52
CA ILE A 118 3.04 3.59 -4.05
C ILE A 118 2.11 4.26 -3.06
N PHE A 119 1.49 5.35 -3.48
CA PHE A 119 0.41 6.00 -2.73
C PHE A 119 -0.93 5.59 -3.34
N ILE A 120 -1.72 4.83 -2.59
CA ILE A 120 -3.11 4.54 -2.94
C ILE A 120 -3.99 5.55 -2.21
N CYS A 121 -4.49 6.54 -2.95
CA CYS A 121 -5.16 7.68 -2.34
C CYS A 121 -6.69 7.58 -2.47
N GLU A 122 -7.42 7.87 -1.39
CA GLU A 122 -8.90 7.95 -1.40
C GLU A 122 -9.40 9.06 -2.34
N LYS A 123 -8.54 10.02 -2.71
CA LYS A 123 -8.82 11.15 -3.59
C LYS A 123 -7.78 11.27 -4.70
N ASP A 124 -8.13 11.92 -5.79
CA ASP A 124 -7.18 12.24 -6.87
C ASP A 124 -6.20 13.35 -6.43
N VAL A 125 -5.09 12.96 -5.82
CA VAL A 125 -4.07 13.89 -5.30
C VAL A 125 -3.36 14.67 -6.40
N LEU A 126 -3.21 14.08 -7.59
CA LEU A 126 -2.49 14.69 -8.71
C LEU A 126 -3.41 15.42 -9.70
N GLU A 127 -4.73 15.35 -9.50
CA GLU A 127 -5.75 16.00 -10.34
C GLU A 127 -5.64 15.63 -11.83
N THR A 128 -5.24 14.38 -12.10
CA THR A 128 -5.02 13.87 -13.47
C THR A 128 -6.22 13.13 -14.04
N ASN A 129 -7.19 12.78 -13.17
CA ASN A 129 -8.32 11.89 -13.47
C ASN A 129 -7.88 10.53 -14.06
N ARG A 130 -6.70 10.03 -13.65
CA ARG A 130 -6.16 8.71 -14.03
C ARG A 130 -6.20 7.75 -12.86
N LEU A 131 -6.37 6.47 -13.14
CA LEU A 131 -6.28 5.40 -12.13
C LEU A 131 -4.88 5.28 -11.55
N LYS A 132 -3.87 5.26 -12.44
CA LYS A 132 -2.44 5.09 -12.13
C LYS A 132 -1.63 6.22 -12.76
N ASN A 133 -0.82 6.86 -11.95
CA ASN A 133 0.20 7.84 -12.36
C ASN A 133 1.57 7.33 -11.94
N HIS A 134 2.37 6.90 -12.91
CA HIS A 134 3.73 6.44 -12.68
C HIS A 134 4.71 7.56 -13.00
N ILE A 135 5.50 7.95 -12.02
CA ILE A 135 6.45 9.06 -12.08
C ILE A 135 7.87 8.50 -12.09
N GLN A 136 8.65 8.90 -13.10
CA GLN A 136 10.05 8.51 -13.30
C GLN A 136 10.89 9.69 -13.77
N ARG A 137 12.18 9.68 -13.42
CA ARG A 137 13.16 10.70 -13.83
C ARG A 137 13.68 10.41 -15.24
N HIS A 138 13.79 11.47 -16.04
CA HIS A 138 14.31 11.43 -17.40
C HIS A 138 15.37 12.51 -17.58
N GLY A 139 16.33 12.27 -18.48
CA GLY A 139 17.30 13.27 -18.93
C GLY A 139 16.64 14.36 -19.77
N GLU A 140 17.38 15.44 -20.06
CA GLU A 140 16.91 16.51 -20.96
C GLU A 140 16.66 16.01 -22.39
N ASP A 141 17.33 14.92 -22.78
CA ASP A 141 17.15 14.20 -24.04
C ASP A 141 15.87 13.33 -24.08
N GLY A 142 15.17 13.20 -22.95
CA GLY A 142 13.99 12.37 -22.79
C GLY A 142 14.28 10.89 -22.49
N GLU A 143 15.55 10.49 -22.37
CA GLU A 143 15.90 9.12 -22.00
C GLU A 143 15.66 8.86 -20.52
N ALA A 144 15.20 7.65 -20.18
CA ALA A 144 14.98 7.27 -18.79
C ALA A 144 16.31 7.29 -18.01
N PHE A 145 16.32 7.91 -16.83
CA PHE A 145 17.53 8.05 -16.02
C PHE A 145 18.00 6.71 -15.40
N LYS A 146 17.10 5.72 -15.28
CA LYS A 146 17.38 4.35 -14.81
C LYS A 146 18.00 4.28 -13.40
N ASP A 147 17.53 5.15 -12.51
CA ASP A 147 17.90 5.16 -11.10
C ASP A 147 17.19 4.09 -10.24
N LYS A 148 16.33 3.27 -10.86
CA LYS A 148 15.54 2.21 -10.22
C LYS A 148 14.59 2.70 -9.11
N VAL A 149 14.19 3.98 -9.11
CA VAL A 149 13.21 4.52 -8.16
C VAL A 149 11.94 4.94 -8.89
N HIS A 150 10.82 4.39 -8.43
CA HIS A 150 9.52 4.52 -9.05
C HIS A 150 8.56 5.08 -8.01
N ILE A 151 7.88 6.18 -8.34
CA ILE A 151 6.82 6.73 -7.49
C ILE A 151 5.50 6.55 -8.24
N ILE A 152 4.54 5.90 -7.62
CA ILE A 152 3.24 5.62 -8.22
C ILE A 152 2.14 6.22 -7.35
N TYR A 153 1.24 6.99 -7.96
CA TYR A 153 0.04 7.49 -7.32
C TYR A 153 -1.19 6.84 -7.95
N MET A 154 -2.04 6.27 -7.10
CA MET A 154 -3.30 5.69 -7.50
C MET A 154 -4.46 6.49 -6.95
N ASN A 155 -5.49 6.62 -7.78
CA ASN A 155 -6.70 7.36 -7.44
C ASN A 155 -7.85 6.37 -7.20
N ALA A 156 -8.15 6.11 -5.94
CA ALA A 156 -9.25 5.22 -5.57
C ALA A 156 -10.62 5.79 -5.93
N THR A 157 -10.77 7.09 -6.26
CA THR A 157 -12.05 7.64 -6.74
C THR A 157 -12.45 7.21 -8.13
N LYS A 158 -11.48 6.81 -8.93
CA LYS A 158 -11.73 6.36 -10.29
C LYS A 158 -11.94 4.85 -10.26
N GLU A 159 -13.04 4.41 -10.84
CA GLU A 159 -13.39 3.01 -11.01
C GLU A 159 -13.69 2.78 -12.49
N ASP A 160 -13.27 1.62 -13.00
CA ASP A 160 -13.62 1.11 -14.32
C ASP A 160 -13.58 -0.42 -14.30
N GLU A 161 -13.86 -1.05 -15.45
CA GLU A 161 -13.96 -2.51 -15.55
C GLU A 161 -12.62 -3.26 -15.50
N THR A 162 -11.50 -2.54 -15.45
CA THR A 162 -10.17 -3.16 -15.35
C THR A 162 -9.95 -3.78 -13.97
N PRO A 163 -9.02 -4.73 -13.81
CA PRO A 163 -8.65 -5.25 -12.49
C PRO A 163 -8.26 -4.16 -11.51
N LEU A 164 -7.53 -3.14 -11.97
CA LEU A 164 -7.14 -2.00 -11.13
C LEU A 164 -8.35 -1.13 -10.75
N GLY A 165 -9.27 -0.86 -11.68
CA GLY A 165 -10.51 -0.14 -11.39
C GLY A 165 -11.40 -0.85 -10.36
N LYS A 166 -11.49 -2.18 -10.46
CA LYS A 166 -12.21 -3.04 -9.49
C LYS A 166 -11.52 -3.09 -8.14
N LEU A 167 -10.19 -3.13 -8.10
CA LEU A 167 -9.45 -3.02 -6.85
C LEU A 167 -9.71 -1.67 -6.17
N MET A 168 -9.69 -0.55 -6.92
CA MET A 168 -10.00 0.77 -6.35
C MET A 168 -11.42 0.83 -5.76
N HIS A 169 -12.39 0.16 -6.37
CA HIS A 169 -13.73 -0.03 -5.82
C HIS A 169 -13.69 -0.82 -4.50
N ASP A 170 -13.10 -2.00 -4.53
CA ASP A 170 -13.03 -2.94 -3.40
C ASP A 170 -12.36 -2.31 -2.17
N LEU A 171 -11.29 -1.54 -2.36
CA LEU A 171 -10.61 -0.83 -1.26
C LEU A 171 -11.49 0.19 -0.54
N ARG A 172 -12.59 0.62 -1.16
CA ARG A 172 -13.57 1.56 -0.59
C ARG A 172 -14.88 0.90 -0.17
N CYS A 173 -15.04 -0.40 -0.35
CA CYS A 173 -16.26 -1.10 0.04
C CYS A 173 -16.35 -1.29 1.55
N GLU A 174 -17.53 -0.95 2.10
CA GLU A 174 -17.90 -1.32 3.47
C GLU A 174 -18.45 -2.75 3.50
N ASN A 175 -19.29 -3.15 2.54
CA ASN A 175 -19.83 -4.50 2.52
C ASN A 175 -19.02 -5.40 1.58
N HIS A 176 -18.57 -6.54 2.09
CA HIS A 176 -17.88 -7.57 1.30
C HIS A 176 -18.71 -8.11 0.12
N GLU A 177 -20.04 -8.07 0.19
CA GLU A 177 -20.92 -8.54 -0.89
C GLU A 177 -20.83 -7.67 -2.14
N ASP A 178 -20.38 -6.42 -1.97
CA ASP A 178 -20.21 -5.46 -3.06
C ASP A 178 -18.82 -5.57 -3.71
N MET A 179 -17.92 -6.38 -3.15
CA MET A 179 -16.55 -6.53 -3.66
C MET A 179 -16.46 -7.47 -4.86
N TYR A 180 -15.56 -7.17 -5.79
CA TYR A 180 -15.29 -7.95 -6.99
C TYR A 180 -14.28 -9.07 -6.75
N ASP A 181 -13.19 -8.79 -6.02
CA ASP A 181 -12.14 -9.76 -5.77
C ASP A 181 -12.49 -10.70 -4.62
N GLU A 182 -12.41 -12.01 -4.88
CA GLU A 182 -12.81 -13.04 -3.92
C GLU A 182 -11.84 -13.17 -2.73
N VAL A 183 -10.55 -12.87 -2.91
CA VAL A 183 -9.57 -12.91 -1.81
C VAL A 183 -9.86 -11.78 -0.83
N LEU A 184 -10.01 -10.55 -1.32
CA LEU A 184 -10.36 -9.40 -0.48
C LEU A 184 -11.74 -9.57 0.17
N LYS A 185 -12.73 -10.03 -0.60
CA LYS A 185 -14.08 -10.30 -0.10
C LYS A 185 -14.10 -11.27 1.06
N GLU A 186 -13.41 -12.41 0.94
CA GLU A 186 -13.32 -13.38 2.02
C GLU A 186 -12.55 -12.85 3.24
N ARG A 187 -11.47 -12.07 3.00
CA ARG A 187 -10.70 -11.42 4.06
C ARG A 187 -11.55 -10.41 4.84
N VAL A 188 -12.30 -9.54 4.14
CA VAL A 188 -13.23 -8.58 4.77
C VAL A 188 -14.36 -9.29 5.50
N ARG A 189 -14.93 -10.34 4.90
CA ARG A 189 -15.96 -11.18 5.55
C ARG A 189 -15.49 -11.72 6.89
N TYR A 190 -14.26 -12.23 6.92
CA TYR A 190 -13.70 -12.82 8.12
C TYR A 190 -13.69 -11.83 9.28
N PHE A 191 -13.11 -10.64 9.08
CA PHE A 191 -13.00 -9.63 10.14
C PHE A 191 -14.34 -9.00 10.54
N LYS A 192 -15.29 -8.88 9.60
CA LYS A 192 -16.58 -8.24 9.88
C LYS A 192 -17.65 -9.18 10.42
N GLN A 193 -17.62 -10.47 10.06
CA GLN A 193 -18.71 -11.40 10.38
C GLN A 193 -18.31 -12.53 11.31
N LYS A 194 -17.10 -13.09 11.15
CA LYS A 194 -16.68 -14.27 11.90
C LYS A 194 -16.22 -13.89 13.31
N GLU A 195 -16.50 -14.75 14.28
CA GLU A 195 -16.21 -14.50 15.69
C GLU A 195 -14.71 -14.27 15.94
N GLY A 196 -13.85 -15.08 15.32
CA GLY A 196 -12.39 -14.90 15.41
C GLY A 196 -11.91 -13.56 14.87
N GLY A 197 -12.42 -13.14 13.70
CA GLY A 197 -12.09 -11.86 13.10
C GLY A 197 -12.57 -10.67 13.94
N LYS A 198 -13.81 -10.72 14.44
CA LYS A 198 -14.38 -9.69 15.34
C LYS A 198 -13.56 -9.52 16.61
N LYS A 199 -13.05 -10.62 17.17
CA LYS A 199 -12.19 -10.60 18.36
C LYS A 199 -10.87 -9.89 18.08
N ILE A 200 -10.21 -10.20 16.96
CA ILE A 200 -8.97 -9.52 16.55
C ILE A 200 -9.21 -8.01 16.41
N MET A 201 -10.32 -7.61 15.79
CA MET A 201 -10.69 -6.20 15.67
C MET A 201 -10.89 -5.54 17.04
N CYS A 202 -11.44 -6.26 18.04
CA CYS A 202 -11.66 -5.70 19.38
C CYS A 202 -10.31 -5.42 20.04
N ASP A 203 -9.44 -6.43 20.02
CA ASP A 203 -8.13 -6.38 20.66
C ASP A 203 -7.24 -5.27 20.05
N MET A 204 -7.45 -4.91 18.78
CA MET A 204 -6.74 -3.79 18.15
C MET A 204 -7.28 -2.42 18.57
N MET A 205 -8.59 -2.27 18.78
CA MET A 205 -9.19 -0.99 19.15
C MET A 205 -8.97 -0.63 20.63
N GLU A 206 -8.66 -1.63 21.46
CA GLU A 206 -8.34 -1.45 22.88
C GLU A 206 -6.87 -1.07 23.14
N LYS A 207 -6.02 -1.12 22.12
CA LYS A 207 -4.59 -0.76 22.17
C LYS A 207 -4.36 0.66 21.65
#